data_AF-A0A930YGS3-F1
#
_entry.id   AF-A0A930YGS3-F1
#
_cell.length_a   1.000
_cell.length_b   1.000
_cell.length_c   1.000
_cell.angle_alpha   90.00
_cell.angle_beta   90.00
_cell.angle_gamma   90.00
#
_symmetry.space_group_name_H-M   'P 1'
#
loop_
_entity.id
_entity.type
_entity.pdbx_description
1 polymer ?
#
loop_
_entity_poly.entity_id
_entity_poly.type
_entity_poly.pdbx_seq_one_letter_code
_entity_poly.pdbx_strand_id
1 'polypeptide(L)'
;MSEAGADPEAPEAGTPDVRTAIRLGWAVAELRGRCWPDGPRPTTASLPVHPEHTLPLRSQRRDDAARLSAVRTLVSLAGELQIPVDDADESLADGRPWPEMSTYVFDLDARIQDSLTTRSETAANAYLLARGLAECYWGLGPESEWRFRKEDTGVSLRFLFGQDRRRELTRMLGRLESGQMHPLSASAISGSIEAWGKVADDPVWSSAPTLRDDLYEQVRRWYQLLLLRQDPTTLVKPYARLSSPHGFRRALRLYRPQFLMGFAAVTLIALFFVVRDQFGGGWIPSLVGFLGVSGVALTGVLARAKNTAERLATRLRQDAYTDLVAVAVASVPAYPGADGSSRSSARDTANRIEDAVRQRSLTTSTPPPDA
;
A
#
# COMPACT_ATOMS: atom_id res chain seq x y z
N MET A 1 52.01 39.77 -8.64
CA MET A 1 50.83 39.43 -7.80
C MET A 1 49.72 39.05 -8.77
N SER A 2 49.51 37.75 -8.95
CA SER A 2 48.46 37.20 -9.81
C SER A 2 47.29 36.85 -8.90
N GLU A 3 46.22 37.63 -8.96
CA GLU A 3 44.95 37.27 -8.32
C GLU A 3 44.39 36.05 -9.07
N ALA A 4 44.43 34.91 -8.40
CA ALA A 4 43.73 33.72 -8.82
C ALA A 4 42.22 34.01 -8.70
N GLY A 5 41.55 34.12 -9.85
CA GLY A 5 40.10 34.11 -9.93
C GLY A 5 39.59 32.78 -9.37
N ALA A 6 38.88 32.85 -8.26
CA ALA A 6 38.11 31.72 -7.77
C ALA A 6 37.02 31.43 -8.80
N ASP A 7 37.08 30.25 -9.42
CA ASP A 7 35.98 29.70 -10.20
C ASP A 7 34.72 29.72 -9.32
N PRO A 8 33.56 30.18 -9.84
CA PRO A 8 32.31 30.07 -9.11
C PRO A 8 32.04 28.59 -8.86
N GLU A 9 32.00 28.19 -7.59
CA GLU A 9 31.56 26.85 -7.18
C GLU A 9 30.27 26.53 -7.93
N ALA A 10 30.31 25.49 -8.76
CA ALA A 10 29.12 24.94 -9.39
C ALA A 10 28.10 24.64 -8.28
N PRO A 11 26.83 25.05 -8.42
CA PRO A 11 25.84 24.86 -7.38
C PRO A 11 25.81 23.39 -6.98
N GLU A 12 26.08 23.10 -5.71
CA GLU A 12 25.98 21.75 -5.18
C GLU A 12 24.63 21.18 -5.60
N ALA A 13 24.65 20.11 -6.39
CA ALA A 13 23.45 19.47 -6.88
C ALA A 13 22.63 19.01 -5.67
N GLY A 14 21.59 19.77 -5.33
CA GLY A 14 20.74 19.48 -4.19
C GLY A 14 20.21 18.05 -4.24
N THR A 15 19.99 17.46 -3.06
CA THR A 15 19.39 16.13 -2.96
C THR A 15 18.07 16.11 -3.72
N PRO A 16 17.89 15.21 -4.71
CA PRO A 16 16.69 15.20 -5.54
C PRO A 16 15.43 15.00 -4.68
N ASP A 17 14.37 15.77 -4.99
CA ASP A 17 13.11 15.69 -4.24
C ASP A 17 12.43 14.33 -4.47
N VAL A 18 12.23 13.59 -3.37
CA VAL A 18 11.58 12.28 -3.35
C VAL A 18 10.16 12.37 -3.91
N ARG A 19 9.43 13.46 -3.65
CA ARG A 19 8.06 13.62 -4.18
C ARG A 19 8.10 13.81 -5.69
N THR A 20 8.97 14.67 -6.23
CA THR A 20 9.15 14.79 -7.69
C THR A 20 9.58 13.47 -8.33
N ALA A 21 10.45 12.67 -7.69
CA ALA A 21 10.82 11.34 -8.16
C ALA A 21 9.62 10.37 -8.24
N ILE A 22 8.74 10.36 -7.23
CA ILE A 22 7.47 9.60 -7.25
C ILE A 22 6.61 10.04 -8.44
N ARG A 23 6.45 11.36 -8.65
CA ARG A 23 5.65 11.90 -9.77
C ARG A 23 6.22 11.47 -11.11
N LEU A 24 7.55 11.51 -11.25
CA LEU A 24 8.23 11.14 -12.48
C LEU A 24 8.01 9.65 -12.79
N GLY A 25 8.16 8.76 -11.80
CA GLY A 25 7.91 7.33 -11.99
C GLY A 25 6.48 7.03 -12.44
N TRP A 26 5.52 7.73 -11.84
CA TRP A 26 4.12 7.63 -12.25
C TRP A 26 3.88 8.14 -13.68
N ALA A 27 4.49 9.28 -14.04
CA ALA A 27 4.36 9.89 -15.36
C ALA A 27 4.97 9.03 -16.46
N VAL A 28 6.10 8.38 -16.21
CA VAL A 28 6.74 7.44 -17.15
C VAL A 28 5.82 6.25 -17.45
N ALA A 29 5.27 5.61 -16.40
CA ALA A 29 4.35 4.49 -16.58
C ALA A 29 3.08 4.90 -17.34
N GLU A 30 2.48 6.04 -16.99
CA GLU A 30 1.31 6.57 -17.69
C GLU A 30 1.60 6.90 -19.16
N LEU A 31 2.72 7.58 -19.44
CA LEU A 31 3.14 7.87 -20.81
C LEU A 31 3.29 6.58 -21.61
N ARG A 32 3.99 5.57 -21.08
CA ARG A 32 4.16 4.26 -21.73
C ARG A 32 2.82 3.64 -22.09
N GLY A 33 1.89 3.57 -21.14
CA GLY A 33 0.56 2.99 -21.37
C GLY A 33 -0.28 3.79 -22.37
N ARG A 34 -0.13 5.13 -22.40
CA ARG A 34 -0.80 5.99 -23.39
C ARG A 34 -0.25 5.81 -24.80
N CYS A 35 1.06 5.65 -24.93
CA CYS A 35 1.71 5.44 -26.22
C CYS A 35 1.53 4.01 -26.77
N TRP A 36 1.19 3.05 -25.91
CA TRP A 36 0.95 1.67 -26.32
C TRP A 36 -0.40 1.54 -27.05
N PRO A 37 -0.47 1.01 -28.29
CA PRO A 37 -1.72 0.91 -29.05
C PRO A 37 -2.81 0.09 -28.33
N ASP A 38 -2.42 -1.03 -27.73
CA ASP A 38 -3.32 -1.91 -26.97
C ASP A 38 -3.31 -1.61 -25.46
N GLY A 39 -2.70 -0.48 -25.09
CA GLY A 39 -2.61 -0.02 -23.72
C GLY A 39 -3.98 0.33 -23.14
N PRO A 40 -4.16 0.22 -21.82
CA PRO A 40 -5.45 0.48 -21.21
C PRO A 40 -5.82 1.96 -21.38
N ARG A 41 -7.11 2.18 -21.62
CA ARG A 41 -7.72 3.50 -21.65
C ARG A 41 -8.68 3.59 -20.46
N PRO A 42 -8.49 4.57 -19.55
CA PRO A 42 -9.50 4.83 -18.53
C PRO A 42 -10.83 5.09 -19.22
N THR A 43 -11.91 4.53 -18.68
CA THR A 43 -13.26 4.74 -19.21
C THR A 43 -13.54 6.24 -19.25
N THR A 44 -13.41 6.84 -20.44
CA THR A 44 -13.58 8.27 -20.61
C THR A 44 -15.07 8.55 -20.47
N ALA A 45 -15.45 9.44 -19.55
CA ALA A 45 -16.80 10.02 -19.60
C ALA A 45 -16.99 10.58 -21.01
N SER A 46 -18.11 10.24 -21.65
CA SER A 46 -18.40 10.69 -23.01
C SER A 46 -18.22 12.21 -23.09
N LEU A 47 -17.45 12.64 -24.09
CA LEU A 47 -17.33 14.07 -24.37
C LEU A 47 -18.72 14.61 -24.71
N PRO A 48 -19.05 15.85 -24.30
CA PRO A 48 -20.24 16.52 -24.78
C PRO A 48 -20.23 16.55 -26.31
N VAL A 49 -21.40 16.49 -26.93
CA VAL A 49 -21.56 16.61 -28.39
C VAL A 49 -20.95 17.93 -28.92
N HIS A 50 -20.90 18.95 -28.06
CA HIS A 50 -20.32 20.27 -28.31
C HIS A 50 -19.15 20.57 -27.34
N PRO A 51 -17.95 20.01 -27.60
CA PRO A 51 -16.80 20.18 -26.70
C PRO A 51 -16.23 21.60 -26.69
N GLU A 52 -16.57 22.45 -27.67
CA GLU A 52 -16.05 23.81 -27.87
C GLU A 52 -16.30 24.76 -26.68
N HIS A 53 -17.27 24.45 -25.81
CA HIS A 53 -17.62 25.27 -24.65
C HIS A 53 -17.30 24.59 -23.31
N THR A 54 -16.61 23.46 -23.32
CA THR A 54 -16.31 22.68 -22.11
C THR A 54 -14.82 22.45 -21.96
N LEU A 55 -14.27 22.74 -20.78
CA LEU A 55 -12.90 22.37 -20.43
C LEU A 55 -12.88 20.87 -20.08
N PRO A 56 -12.31 19.98 -20.93
CA PRO A 56 -12.34 18.56 -20.66
C PRO A 56 -11.49 18.24 -19.43
N LEU A 57 -12.03 17.39 -18.56
CA LEU A 57 -11.25 16.80 -17.47
C LEU A 57 -10.09 15.99 -18.05
N ARG A 58 -9.07 15.71 -17.23
CA ARG A 58 -7.89 14.94 -17.67
C ARG A 58 -8.27 13.59 -18.29
N SER A 59 -9.27 12.91 -17.75
CA SER A 59 -9.80 11.65 -18.28
C SER A 59 -10.67 11.79 -19.52
N GLN A 60 -11.07 13.01 -19.91
CA GLN A 60 -11.89 13.28 -21.09
C GLN A 60 -11.07 13.80 -22.27
N ARG A 61 -9.76 14.05 -22.09
CA ARG A 61 -8.89 14.50 -23.18
C ARG A 61 -8.69 13.36 -24.17
N ARG A 62 -8.78 13.69 -25.46
CA ARG A 62 -8.44 12.77 -26.57
C ARG A 62 -6.99 12.29 -26.46
N ASP A 63 -6.72 11.12 -27.02
CA ASP A 63 -5.45 10.40 -26.87
C ASP A 63 -4.22 11.26 -27.16
N ASP A 64 -4.22 12.05 -28.23
CA ASP A 64 -3.06 12.89 -28.58
C ASP A 64 -2.81 14.02 -27.57
N ALA A 65 -3.87 14.70 -27.14
CA ALA A 65 -3.77 15.76 -26.15
C ALA A 65 -3.39 15.21 -24.77
N ALA A 66 -3.85 14.01 -24.43
CA ALA A 66 -3.49 13.32 -23.20
C ALA A 66 -2.02 12.85 -23.22
N ARG A 67 -1.55 12.33 -24.36
CA ARG A 67 -0.15 11.94 -24.58
C ARG A 67 0.78 13.15 -24.48
N LEU A 68 0.50 14.23 -25.21
CA LEU A 68 1.29 15.47 -25.15
C LEU A 68 1.35 16.05 -23.73
N SER A 69 0.25 16.00 -22.98
CA SER A 69 0.22 16.40 -21.58
C SER A 69 1.10 15.51 -20.70
N ALA A 70 1.19 14.20 -20.98
CA ALA A 70 2.05 13.28 -20.25
C ALA A 70 3.53 13.54 -20.56
N VAL A 71 3.89 13.75 -21.83
CA VAL A 71 5.26 14.12 -22.25
C VAL A 71 5.72 15.40 -21.54
N ARG A 72 4.92 16.48 -21.61
CA ARG A 72 5.25 17.75 -20.94
C ARG A 72 5.40 17.60 -19.42
N THR A 73 4.57 16.76 -18.81
CA THR A 73 4.67 16.48 -17.36
C THR A 73 5.98 15.76 -17.05
N LEU A 74 6.35 14.76 -17.85
CA LEU A 74 7.62 14.03 -17.71
C LEU A 74 8.80 14.99 -17.86
N VAL A 75 8.85 15.78 -18.94
CA VAL A 75 9.96 16.72 -19.22
C VAL A 75 10.11 17.73 -18.09
N SER A 76 8.99 18.30 -17.60
CA SER A 76 9.01 19.22 -16.47
C SER A 76 9.59 18.58 -15.20
N LEU A 77 9.14 17.37 -14.84
CA LEU A 77 9.59 16.67 -13.62
C LEU A 77 11.04 16.20 -13.73
N ALA A 78 11.47 15.75 -14.91
CA ALA A 78 12.86 15.38 -15.18
C ALA A 78 13.77 16.62 -15.09
N GLY A 79 13.34 17.77 -15.62
CA GLY A 79 14.04 19.04 -15.49
C GLY A 79 14.19 19.49 -14.02
N GLU A 80 13.14 19.36 -13.21
CA GLU A 80 13.20 19.62 -11.76
C GLU A 80 14.22 18.72 -11.04
N LEU A 81 14.40 17.48 -11.51
CA LEU A 81 15.38 16.52 -11.00
C LEU A 81 16.75 16.63 -11.70
N GLN A 82 16.90 17.57 -12.64
CA GLN A 82 18.09 17.78 -13.47
C GLN A 82 18.52 16.50 -14.22
N ILE A 83 17.55 15.75 -14.72
CA ILE A 83 17.77 14.56 -15.55
C ILE A 83 17.71 15.00 -17.02
N PRO A 84 18.73 14.71 -17.83
CA PRO A 84 18.77 15.13 -19.22
C PRO A 84 17.70 14.39 -20.04
N VAL A 85 16.78 15.16 -20.63
CA VAL A 85 15.65 14.66 -21.44
C VAL A 85 15.36 15.56 -22.65
N ASP A 86 16.39 16.23 -23.17
CA ASP A 86 16.25 17.25 -24.23
C ASP A 86 15.68 16.68 -25.54
N ASP A 87 15.86 15.37 -25.76
CA ASP A 87 15.37 14.63 -26.93
C ASP A 87 13.93 14.09 -26.77
N ALA A 88 13.30 14.27 -25.60
CA ALA A 88 12.04 13.63 -25.26
C ALA A 88 10.87 14.16 -26.07
N ASP A 89 10.79 15.47 -26.32
CA ASP A 89 9.69 16.05 -27.10
C ASP A 89 9.71 15.56 -28.56
N GLU A 90 10.89 15.36 -29.15
CA GLU A 90 11.06 14.86 -30.53
C GLU A 90 10.91 13.33 -30.61
N SER A 91 11.43 12.61 -29.62
CA SER A 91 11.42 11.15 -29.59
C SER A 91 10.06 10.57 -29.20
N LEU A 92 9.31 11.31 -28.38
CA LEU A 92 7.94 10.98 -27.96
C LEU A 92 6.87 11.69 -28.82
N ALA A 93 7.30 12.37 -29.89
CA ALA A 93 6.44 13.09 -30.82
C ALA A 93 5.44 12.16 -31.53
N ASP A 94 4.42 12.80 -32.09
CA ASP A 94 3.30 12.12 -32.71
C ASP A 94 3.70 11.23 -33.91
N GLY A 95 3.10 10.04 -34.01
CA GLY A 95 3.17 9.19 -35.20
C GLY A 95 4.31 8.16 -35.29
N ARG A 96 5.19 8.05 -34.29
CA ARG A 96 6.21 6.98 -34.29
C ARG A 96 5.60 5.58 -34.07
N PRO A 97 6.10 4.54 -34.76
CA PRO A 97 5.72 3.16 -34.47
C PRO A 97 6.03 2.76 -33.02
N TRP A 98 5.16 1.92 -32.43
CA TRP A 98 5.32 1.44 -31.05
C TRP A 98 6.70 0.79 -30.74
N PRO A 99 7.32 -0.01 -31.64
CA PRO A 99 8.65 -0.58 -31.36
C PRO A 99 9.74 0.47 -31.12
N GLU A 100 9.72 1.57 -31.88
CA GLU A 100 10.68 2.66 -31.72
C GLU A 100 10.41 3.44 -30.43
N MET A 101 9.14 3.78 -30.20
CA MET A 101 8.67 4.48 -29.00
C MET A 101 9.01 3.67 -27.73
N SER A 102 8.74 2.37 -27.72
CA SER A 102 9.02 1.52 -26.56
C SER A 102 10.51 1.43 -26.28
N THR A 103 11.35 1.30 -27.30
CA THR A 103 12.82 1.32 -27.15
C THR A 103 13.28 2.61 -26.50
N TYR A 104 12.82 3.77 -27.00
CA TYR A 104 13.14 5.06 -26.40
C TYR A 104 12.68 5.16 -24.94
N VAL A 105 11.47 4.71 -24.61
CA VAL A 105 10.95 4.73 -23.23
C VAL A 105 11.78 3.83 -22.31
N PHE A 106 12.27 2.68 -22.79
CA PHE A 106 13.18 1.81 -22.04
C PHE A 106 14.52 2.50 -21.77
N ASP A 107 15.12 3.10 -22.80
CA ASP A 107 16.40 3.81 -22.66
C ASP A 107 16.26 5.04 -21.75
N LEU A 108 15.16 5.77 -21.84
CA LEU A 108 14.82 6.89 -20.97
C LEU A 108 14.66 6.45 -19.52
N ASP A 109 13.94 5.35 -19.27
CA ASP A 109 13.77 4.78 -17.93
C ASP A 109 15.11 4.35 -17.32
N ALA A 110 15.99 3.73 -18.10
CA ALA A 110 17.35 3.39 -17.66
C ALA A 110 18.15 4.64 -17.28
N ARG A 111 18.16 5.68 -18.13
CA ARG A 111 18.83 6.95 -17.83
C ARG A 111 18.32 7.62 -16.56
N ILE A 112 17.00 7.61 -16.34
CA ILE A 112 16.39 8.15 -15.11
C ILE A 112 16.87 7.37 -13.88
N GLN A 113 16.86 6.03 -13.95
CA GLN A 113 17.31 5.17 -12.84
C GLN A 113 18.79 5.40 -12.52
N ASP A 114 19.66 5.46 -13.52
CA ASP A 114 21.09 5.70 -13.33
C ASP A 114 21.35 7.09 -12.73
N SER A 115 20.66 8.11 -13.23
CA SER A 115 20.77 9.49 -12.73
C SER A 115 20.28 9.64 -11.29
N LEU A 116 19.20 8.96 -10.91
CA LEU A 116 18.70 9.00 -9.54
C LEU A 116 19.57 8.18 -8.59
N THR A 117 20.02 7.00 -9.00
CA THR A 117 20.81 6.09 -8.15
C THR A 117 22.16 6.70 -7.77
N THR A 118 22.78 7.46 -8.67
CA THR A 118 24.05 8.16 -8.40
C THR A 118 23.91 9.31 -7.41
N ARG A 119 22.70 9.88 -7.24
CA ARG A 119 22.46 11.07 -6.42
C ARG A 119 21.71 10.80 -5.11
N SER A 120 20.78 9.84 -5.12
CA SER A 120 19.93 9.51 -3.97
C SER A 120 19.26 8.15 -4.15
N GLU A 121 19.68 7.16 -3.35
CA GLU A 121 19.02 5.85 -3.32
C GLU A 121 17.54 5.96 -2.93
N THR A 122 17.20 6.88 -2.02
CA THR A 122 15.81 7.13 -1.61
C THR A 122 14.95 7.63 -2.78
N ALA A 123 15.44 8.60 -3.56
CA ALA A 123 14.71 9.10 -4.73
C ALA A 123 14.59 8.03 -5.83
N ALA A 124 15.66 7.25 -6.08
CA ALA A 124 15.64 6.13 -7.03
C ALA A 124 14.60 5.07 -6.63
N ASN A 125 14.59 4.66 -5.36
CA ASN A 125 13.60 3.71 -4.83
C ASN A 125 12.17 4.27 -4.94
N ALA A 126 11.98 5.57 -4.68
CA ALA A 126 10.67 6.22 -4.77
C ALA A 126 10.15 6.30 -6.21
N TYR A 127 11.03 6.61 -7.17
CA TYR A 127 10.75 6.55 -8.61
C TYR A 127 10.31 5.14 -9.03
N LEU A 128 11.12 4.13 -8.69
CA LEU A 128 10.86 2.73 -9.07
C LEU A 128 9.56 2.19 -8.46
N LEU A 129 9.28 2.51 -7.20
CA LEU A 129 8.02 2.14 -6.56
C LEU A 129 6.83 2.76 -7.29
N ALA A 130 6.86 4.07 -7.53
CA ALA A 130 5.76 4.78 -8.16
C ALA A 130 5.50 4.28 -9.59
N ARG A 131 6.57 4.08 -10.37
CA ARG A 131 6.51 3.48 -11.70
C ARG A 131 5.92 2.08 -11.64
N GLY A 132 6.44 1.23 -10.75
CA GLY A 132 6.03 -0.17 -10.63
C GLY A 132 4.55 -0.33 -10.24
N LEU A 133 4.04 0.53 -9.34
CA LEU A 133 2.62 0.59 -8.96
C LEU A 133 1.73 1.09 -10.11
N ALA A 134 2.14 2.17 -10.77
CA ALA A 134 1.36 2.74 -11.88
C ALA A 134 1.29 1.78 -13.08
N GLU A 135 2.38 1.06 -13.36
CA GLU A 135 2.45 0.05 -14.41
C GLU A 135 1.50 -1.13 -14.20
N CYS A 136 1.07 -1.43 -12.96
CA CYS A 136 0.09 -2.48 -12.74
C CYS A 136 -1.20 -2.24 -13.53
N TYR A 137 -1.58 -0.98 -13.74
CA TYR A 137 -2.64 -0.62 -14.68
C TYR A 137 -2.07 -0.30 -16.06
N TRP A 138 -1.16 0.66 -16.18
CA TRP A 138 -0.73 1.19 -17.49
C TRP A 138 0.02 0.18 -18.38
N GLY A 139 0.58 -0.87 -17.78
CA GLY A 139 1.21 -1.97 -18.49
C GLY A 139 0.30 -3.15 -18.79
N LEU A 140 -0.98 -3.12 -18.38
CA LEU A 140 -1.92 -4.23 -18.55
C LEU A 140 -2.48 -4.28 -19.98
N GLY A 141 -2.05 -5.28 -20.73
CA GLY A 141 -2.50 -5.54 -22.10
C GLY A 141 -3.88 -6.16 -22.20
N PRO A 142 -4.43 -6.27 -23.42
CA PRO A 142 -5.66 -7.02 -23.66
C PRO A 142 -5.51 -8.47 -23.22
N GLU A 143 -6.60 -9.08 -22.75
CA GLU A 143 -6.57 -10.46 -22.24
C GLU A 143 -6.06 -11.48 -23.26
N SER A 144 -6.29 -11.21 -24.55
CA SER A 144 -5.75 -11.99 -25.68
C SER A 144 -4.23 -12.05 -25.73
N GLU A 145 -3.53 -11.09 -25.11
CA GLU A 145 -2.08 -10.98 -25.10
C GLU A 145 -1.45 -11.43 -23.78
N TRP A 146 -2.25 -11.81 -22.78
CA TRP A 146 -1.71 -12.21 -21.47
C TRP A 146 -0.88 -13.48 -21.54
N ARG A 147 -1.12 -14.32 -22.55
CA ARG A 147 -0.37 -15.57 -22.73
C ARG A 147 0.16 -15.69 -24.15
N PHE A 148 1.46 -15.93 -24.27
CA PHE A 148 2.11 -16.28 -25.52
C PHE A 148 2.77 -17.64 -25.36
N ARG A 149 2.47 -18.59 -26.25
CA ARG A 149 3.00 -19.97 -26.18
C ARG A 149 2.82 -20.64 -24.81
N LYS A 150 1.69 -20.36 -24.13
CA LYS A 150 1.32 -20.83 -22.77
C LYS A 150 2.07 -20.18 -21.61
N GLU A 151 2.98 -19.25 -21.86
CA GLU A 151 3.71 -18.49 -20.84
C GLU A 151 3.03 -17.13 -20.61
N ASP A 152 3.10 -16.64 -19.37
CA ASP A 152 2.57 -15.33 -19.00
C ASP A 152 3.47 -14.23 -19.60
N THR A 153 2.87 -13.27 -20.30
CA THR A 153 3.61 -12.15 -20.91
C THR A 153 3.84 -11.01 -19.92
N GLY A 154 4.76 -10.10 -20.26
CA GLY A 154 5.05 -8.89 -19.48
C GLY A 154 3.87 -7.90 -19.32
N VAL A 155 2.76 -8.17 -20.00
CA VAL A 155 1.55 -7.34 -19.98
C VAL A 155 0.36 -8.04 -19.32
N SER A 156 0.59 -9.23 -18.75
CA SER A 156 -0.42 -10.01 -18.05
C SER A 156 -0.56 -9.58 -16.59
N LEU A 157 -1.75 -9.79 -16.03
CA LEU A 157 -2.00 -9.55 -14.60
C LEU A 157 -1.06 -10.39 -13.70
N ARG A 158 -0.75 -11.62 -14.12
CA ARG A 158 0.14 -12.54 -13.40
C ARG A 158 1.60 -12.06 -13.37
N PHE A 159 2.07 -11.39 -14.41
CA PHE A 159 3.38 -10.74 -14.40
C PHE A 159 3.36 -9.48 -13.51
N LEU A 160 2.38 -8.60 -13.72
CA LEU A 160 2.27 -7.31 -13.04
C LEU A 160 2.03 -7.44 -11.52
N PHE A 161 1.39 -8.52 -11.09
CA PHE A 161 1.17 -8.89 -9.70
C PHE A 161 1.87 -10.19 -9.31
N GLY A 162 2.89 -10.60 -10.06
CA GLY A 162 3.68 -11.80 -9.78
C GLY A 162 4.39 -11.69 -8.43
N GLN A 163 4.63 -12.83 -7.79
CA GLN A 163 5.19 -12.88 -6.43
C GLN A 163 6.46 -12.05 -6.27
N ASP A 164 7.39 -12.12 -7.24
CA ASP A 164 8.65 -11.38 -7.17
C ASP A 164 8.45 -9.87 -7.30
N ARG A 165 7.56 -9.42 -8.21
CA ARG A 165 7.21 -8.01 -8.34
C ARG A 165 6.51 -7.48 -7.08
N ARG A 166 5.58 -8.25 -6.48
CA ARG A 166 4.92 -7.85 -5.22
C ARG A 166 5.90 -7.70 -4.06
N ARG A 167 6.83 -8.66 -3.92
CA ARG A 167 7.92 -8.59 -2.93
C ARG A 167 8.75 -7.33 -3.14
N GLU A 168 9.08 -7.03 -4.38
CA GLU A 168 9.96 -5.91 -4.71
C GLU A 168 9.28 -4.55 -4.49
N LEU A 169 8.03 -4.40 -4.91
CA LEU A 169 7.22 -3.22 -4.60
C LEU A 169 7.09 -3.03 -3.08
N THR A 170 6.85 -4.10 -2.33
CA THR A 170 6.72 -4.02 -0.87
C THR A 170 8.05 -3.71 -0.18
N ARG A 171 9.17 -4.22 -0.71
CA ARG A 171 10.53 -3.90 -0.24
C ARG A 171 10.85 -2.43 -0.44
N MET A 172 10.59 -1.87 -1.63
CA MET A 172 10.79 -0.44 -1.91
C MET A 172 9.88 0.43 -1.03
N LEU A 173 8.64 0.01 -0.82
CA LEU A 173 7.70 0.70 0.04
C LEU A 173 8.16 0.77 1.51
N GLY A 174 8.76 -0.31 2.03
CA GLY A 174 9.32 -0.35 3.39
C GLY A 174 10.61 0.47 3.56
N ARG A 175 11.26 0.85 2.45
CA ARG A 175 12.47 1.69 2.43
C ARG A 175 12.16 3.19 2.32
N LEU A 176 10.92 3.57 2.00
CA LEU A 176 10.55 4.97 2.02
C LEU A 176 10.55 5.48 3.47
N GLU A 177 11.21 6.63 3.68
CA GLU A 177 11.30 7.27 4.99
C GLU A 177 9.90 7.58 5.56
N SER A 178 9.77 7.43 6.88
CA SER A 178 8.50 7.61 7.60
C SER A 178 7.88 9.00 7.47
N GLY A 179 8.67 10.03 7.11
CA GLY A 179 8.19 11.39 6.85
C GLY A 179 7.59 11.60 5.45
N GLN A 180 7.77 10.65 4.53
CA GLN A 180 7.33 10.81 3.14
C GLN A 180 5.87 10.42 2.91
N MET A 181 5.29 9.61 3.80
CA MET A 181 3.92 9.12 3.72
C MET A 181 3.27 8.99 5.08
N HIS A 182 1.94 8.86 5.10
CA HIS A 182 1.22 8.56 6.32
C HIS A 182 1.67 7.18 6.87
N PRO A 183 1.81 6.98 8.20
CA PRO A 183 2.32 5.73 8.78
C PRO A 183 1.55 4.46 8.39
N LEU A 184 0.27 4.61 8.00
CA LEU A 184 -0.59 3.52 7.58
C LEU A 184 -0.65 3.33 6.05
N SER A 185 -0.04 4.22 5.26
CA SER A 185 -0.08 4.12 3.80
C SER A 185 0.74 2.93 3.30
N ALA A 186 1.92 2.68 3.87
CA ALA A 186 2.77 1.55 3.47
C ALA A 186 2.06 0.20 3.66
N SER A 187 1.45 0.00 4.81
CA SER A 187 0.71 -1.22 5.09
C SER A 187 -0.55 -1.35 4.26
N ALA A 188 -1.25 -0.25 4.00
CA ALA A 188 -2.43 -0.25 3.15
C ALA A 188 -2.11 -0.60 1.70
N ILE A 189 -1.08 0.04 1.13
CA ILE A 189 -0.60 -0.24 -0.22
C ILE A 189 -0.12 -1.70 -0.31
N SER A 190 0.75 -2.16 0.60
CA SER A 190 1.22 -3.55 0.62
C SER A 190 0.09 -4.57 0.73
N GLY A 191 -0.88 -4.35 1.62
CA GLY A 191 -2.03 -5.24 1.76
C GLY A 191 -2.88 -5.31 0.49
N SER A 192 -3.10 -4.17 -0.17
CA SER A 192 -3.84 -4.14 -1.45
C SER A 192 -3.05 -4.78 -2.61
N ILE A 193 -1.72 -4.70 -2.63
CA ILE A 193 -0.88 -5.41 -3.62
C ILE A 193 -1.05 -6.93 -3.45
N GLU A 194 -1.05 -7.45 -2.22
CA GLU A 194 -1.30 -8.88 -1.98
C GLU A 194 -2.73 -9.30 -2.34
N ALA A 195 -3.73 -8.44 -2.08
CA ALA A 195 -5.10 -8.70 -2.50
C ALA A 195 -5.20 -8.84 -4.03
N TRP A 196 -4.58 -7.94 -4.79
CA TRP A 196 -4.50 -8.05 -6.25
C TRP A 196 -3.66 -9.24 -6.72
N GLY A 197 -2.66 -9.65 -5.94
CA GLY A 197 -1.97 -10.92 -6.13
C GLY A 197 -2.92 -12.12 -6.16
N LYS A 198 -3.88 -12.18 -5.23
CA LYS A 198 -4.91 -13.24 -5.24
C LYS A 198 -5.85 -13.15 -6.44
N VAL A 199 -6.19 -11.94 -6.89
CA VAL A 199 -6.99 -11.75 -8.12
C VAL A 199 -6.21 -12.31 -9.32
N ALA A 200 -4.91 -12.01 -9.42
CA ALA A 200 -4.06 -12.47 -10.50
C ALA A 200 -3.86 -14.00 -10.51
N ASP A 201 -3.79 -14.61 -9.33
CA ASP A 201 -3.60 -16.05 -9.17
C ASP A 201 -4.86 -16.87 -9.48
N ASP A 202 -6.05 -16.26 -9.45
CA ASP A 202 -7.36 -16.92 -9.61
C ASP A 202 -7.96 -16.63 -11.00
N PRO A 203 -8.05 -17.62 -11.92
CA PRO A 203 -8.58 -17.43 -13.27
C PRO A 203 -10.04 -16.96 -13.32
N VAL A 204 -10.85 -17.35 -12.32
CA VAL A 204 -12.26 -16.95 -12.24
C VAL A 204 -12.32 -15.49 -11.81
N TRP A 205 -11.48 -15.08 -10.87
CA TRP A 205 -11.48 -13.71 -10.39
C TRP A 205 -10.85 -12.72 -11.37
N SER A 206 -9.76 -13.11 -12.03
CA SER A 206 -9.07 -12.30 -13.04
C SER A 206 -9.86 -12.13 -14.34
N SER A 207 -10.93 -12.90 -14.56
CA SER A 207 -11.86 -12.72 -15.70
C SER A 207 -13.10 -11.89 -15.35
N ALA A 208 -13.12 -11.24 -14.19
CA ALA A 208 -14.23 -10.38 -13.78
C ALA A 208 -14.43 -9.19 -14.77
N PRO A 209 -15.66 -8.91 -15.22
CA PRO A 209 -15.91 -7.84 -16.20
C PRO A 209 -15.45 -6.44 -15.75
N THR A 210 -15.44 -6.17 -14.45
CA THR A 210 -15.06 -4.87 -13.87
C THR A 210 -13.57 -4.77 -13.55
N LEU A 211 -12.78 -5.81 -13.84
CA LEU A 211 -11.36 -5.91 -13.44
C LEU A 211 -10.56 -4.63 -13.74
N ARG A 212 -10.69 -4.08 -14.96
CA ARG A 212 -9.91 -2.91 -15.38
C ARG A 212 -10.33 -1.64 -14.65
N ASP A 213 -11.62 -1.44 -14.44
CA ASP A 213 -12.15 -0.29 -13.71
C ASP A 213 -11.73 -0.34 -12.24
N ASP A 214 -11.86 -1.53 -11.62
CA ASP A 214 -11.43 -1.75 -10.23
C ASP A 214 -9.92 -1.58 -10.05
N LEU A 215 -9.12 -2.02 -11.04
CA LEU A 215 -7.67 -1.83 -11.04
C LEU A 215 -7.27 -0.38 -11.23
N TYR A 216 -7.96 0.36 -12.10
CA TYR A 216 -7.74 1.79 -12.28
C TYR A 216 -8.01 2.55 -10.98
N GLU A 217 -9.13 2.24 -10.32
CA GLU A 217 -9.47 2.82 -9.01
C GLU A 217 -8.45 2.43 -7.94
N GLN A 218 -7.93 1.20 -7.94
CA GLN A 218 -6.85 0.81 -7.03
C GLN A 218 -5.58 1.64 -7.25
N VAL A 219 -5.14 1.79 -8.50
CA VAL A 219 -3.96 2.58 -8.86
C VAL A 219 -4.15 4.04 -8.46
N ARG A 220 -5.36 4.58 -8.63
CA ARG A 220 -5.72 5.93 -8.14
C ARG A 220 -5.64 6.06 -6.62
N ARG A 221 -6.06 5.04 -5.85
CA ARG A 221 -5.90 5.03 -4.39
C ARG A 221 -4.43 5.00 -4.00
N TRP A 222 -3.60 4.22 -4.67
CA TRP A 222 -2.16 4.25 -4.45
C TRP A 222 -1.56 5.63 -4.73
N TYR A 223 -1.98 6.29 -5.81
CA TYR A 223 -1.58 7.67 -6.11
C TYR A 223 -1.95 8.63 -4.97
N GLN A 224 -3.18 8.54 -4.47
CA GLN A 224 -3.67 9.37 -3.38
C GLN A 224 -2.86 9.18 -2.10
N LEU A 225 -2.55 7.93 -1.75
CA LEU A 225 -1.80 7.60 -0.53
C LEU A 225 -0.32 7.97 -0.63
N LEU A 226 0.30 7.70 -1.79
CA LEU A 226 1.74 7.88 -2.00
C LEU A 226 2.08 9.34 -2.32
N LEU A 227 1.34 9.95 -3.26
CA LEU A 227 1.67 11.28 -3.77
C LEU A 227 0.91 12.40 -3.06
N LEU A 228 -0.41 12.24 -2.91
CA LEU A 228 -1.24 13.27 -2.26
C LEU A 228 -1.19 13.18 -0.73
N ARG A 229 -0.52 12.16 -0.19
CA ARG A 229 -0.43 11.88 1.26
C ARG A 229 -1.81 11.87 1.94
N GLN A 230 -2.83 11.38 1.23
CA GLN A 230 -4.17 11.25 1.79
C GLN A 230 -4.11 10.35 3.03
N ASP A 231 -4.80 10.76 4.09
CA ASP A 231 -4.95 9.93 5.27
C ASP A 231 -5.79 8.69 4.92
N PRO A 232 -5.23 7.46 4.97
CA PRO A 232 -5.94 6.25 4.59
C PRO A 232 -7.12 5.93 5.54
N THR A 233 -7.17 6.53 6.73
CA THR A 233 -8.29 6.35 7.66
C THR A 233 -9.59 6.97 7.13
N THR A 234 -9.50 7.94 6.24
CA THR A 234 -10.66 8.56 5.55
C THR A 234 -11.37 7.60 4.60
N LEU A 235 -10.69 6.54 4.16
CA LEU A 235 -11.23 5.51 3.27
C LEU A 235 -11.97 4.40 4.03
N VAL A 236 -11.84 4.37 5.35
CA VAL A 236 -12.55 3.42 6.21
C VAL A 236 -14.02 3.84 6.32
N LYS A 237 -14.92 3.07 5.71
CA LYS A 237 -16.37 3.29 5.85
C LYS A 237 -16.78 3.20 7.33
N PRO A 238 -17.54 4.19 7.88
CA PRO A 238 -17.88 4.26 9.31
C PRO A 238 -18.53 2.98 9.87
N TYR A 239 -19.34 2.30 9.04
CA TYR A 239 -20.12 1.13 9.46
C TYR A 239 -19.35 -0.21 9.42
N ALA A 240 -18.16 -0.25 8.79
CA ALA A 240 -17.36 -1.48 8.74
C ALA A 240 -16.75 -1.86 10.11
N ARG A 241 -16.69 -0.90 11.06
CA ARG A 241 -16.15 -1.13 12.41
C ARG A 241 -17.04 -1.97 13.33
N LEU A 242 -18.31 -2.18 13.00
CA LEU A 242 -19.28 -2.80 13.92
C LEU A 242 -19.84 -4.15 13.44
N SER A 243 -19.56 -4.59 12.21
CA SER A 243 -20.28 -5.72 11.59
C SER A 243 -19.48 -7.02 11.40
N SER A 244 -18.25 -7.16 11.92
CA SER A 244 -17.52 -8.45 11.85
C SER A 244 -17.62 -9.24 13.17
N PRO A 245 -18.69 -10.05 13.37
CA PRO A 245 -18.84 -10.89 14.56
C PRO A 245 -17.69 -11.89 14.74
N HIS A 246 -16.98 -12.22 13.66
CA HIS A 246 -15.81 -13.09 13.67
C HIS A 246 -14.55 -12.41 14.22
N GLY A 247 -14.37 -11.11 13.97
CA GLY A 247 -13.26 -10.33 14.56
C GLY A 247 -13.39 -10.26 16.08
N PHE A 248 -14.60 -10.01 16.57
CA PHE A 248 -14.91 -10.03 17.99
C PHE A 248 -14.70 -11.41 18.62
N ARG A 249 -15.18 -12.49 17.98
CA ARG A 249 -14.96 -13.87 18.46
C ARG A 249 -13.48 -14.27 18.50
N ARG A 250 -12.68 -13.84 17.52
CA ARG A 250 -11.25 -14.16 17.44
C ARG A 250 -10.46 -13.38 18.48
N ALA A 251 -10.76 -12.09 18.66
CA ALA A 251 -10.22 -11.29 19.76
C ALA A 251 -10.59 -11.93 21.11
N LEU A 252 -11.86 -12.29 21.33
CA LEU A 252 -12.30 -12.97 22.56
C LEU A 252 -11.58 -14.31 22.80
N ARG A 253 -11.24 -15.05 21.73
CA ARG A 253 -10.45 -16.29 21.81
C ARG A 253 -8.96 -16.04 22.07
N LEU A 254 -8.40 -14.93 21.58
CA LEU A 254 -7.01 -14.53 21.86
C LEU A 254 -6.85 -14.06 23.31
N TYR A 255 -7.86 -13.37 23.83
CA TYR A 255 -7.92 -12.90 25.21
C TYR A 255 -8.42 -13.95 26.21
N ARG A 256 -8.74 -15.17 25.78
CA ARG A 256 -9.22 -16.25 26.65
C ARG A 256 -8.35 -16.50 27.90
N PRO A 257 -7.01 -16.55 27.83
CA PRO A 257 -6.18 -16.72 29.03
C PRO A 257 -6.25 -15.51 29.97
N GLN A 258 -6.41 -14.28 29.45
CA GLN A 258 -6.55 -13.07 30.26
C GLN A 258 -7.94 -12.98 30.90
N PHE A 259 -9.00 -13.37 30.18
CA PHE A 259 -10.34 -13.51 30.74
C PHE A 259 -10.40 -14.62 31.79
N LEU A 260 -9.70 -15.75 31.57
CA LEU A 260 -9.58 -16.83 32.56
C LEU A 260 -8.83 -16.37 33.81
N MET A 261 -7.72 -15.63 33.68
CA MET A 261 -7.01 -15.05 34.83
C MET A 261 -7.86 -14.02 35.57
N GLY A 262 -8.54 -13.11 34.85
CA GLY A 262 -9.43 -12.12 35.45
C GLY A 262 -10.60 -12.79 36.17
N PHE A 263 -11.21 -13.80 35.55
CA PHE A 263 -12.27 -14.58 36.16
C PHE A 263 -11.78 -15.36 37.37
N ALA A 264 -10.59 -15.99 37.29
CA ALA A 264 -9.97 -16.67 38.43
C ALA A 264 -9.70 -15.71 39.58
N ALA A 265 -9.18 -14.50 39.32
CA ALA A 265 -8.94 -13.48 40.34
C ALA A 265 -10.25 -13.03 41.01
N VAL A 266 -11.29 -12.73 40.23
CA VAL A 266 -12.63 -12.37 40.76
C VAL A 266 -13.22 -13.53 41.57
N THR A 267 -13.07 -14.77 41.10
CA THR A 267 -13.54 -15.96 41.80
C THR A 267 -12.79 -16.16 43.12
N LEU A 268 -11.49 -15.94 43.16
CA LEU A 268 -10.67 -16.04 44.37
C LEU A 268 -11.02 -14.96 45.39
N ILE A 269 -11.29 -13.73 44.93
CA ILE A 269 -11.78 -12.62 45.76
C ILE A 269 -13.17 -12.96 46.32
N ALA A 270 -14.09 -13.42 45.48
CA ALA A 270 -15.42 -13.82 45.91
C ALA A 270 -15.37 -14.97 46.93
N LEU A 271 -14.52 -15.98 46.68
CA LEU A 271 -14.32 -17.11 47.58
C LEU A 271 -13.72 -16.66 48.92
N PHE A 272 -12.77 -15.73 48.91
CA PHE A 272 -12.22 -15.13 50.12
C PHE A 272 -13.29 -14.45 50.97
N PHE A 273 -14.20 -13.69 50.34
CA PHE A 273 -15.30 -13.05 51.07
C PHE A 273 -16.31 -14.05 51.62
N VAL A 274 -16.63 -15.12 50.88
CA VAL A 274 -17.52 -16.20 51.35
C VAL A 274 -16.92 -16.97 52.52
N VAL A 275 -15.63 -17.31 52.45
CA VAL A 275 -14.90 -18.00 53.54
C VAL A 275 -14.75 -17.09 54.76
N ARG A 276 -14.49 -15.79 54.56
CA ARG A 276 -14.45 -14.80 55.64
C ARG A 276 -15.77 -14.76 56.41
N ASP A 277 -16.89 -14.81 55.72
CA ASP A 277 -18.23 -14.73 56.32
C ASP A 277 -18.60 -16.02 57.08
N GLN A 278 -18.14 -17.19 56.60
CA GLN A 278 -18.40 -18.48 57.24
C GLN A 278 -17.52 -18.78 58.46
N PHE A 279 -16.25 -18.34 58.51
CA PHE A 279 -15.28 -18.84 59.49
C PHE A 279 -14.92 -17.87 60.63
N GLY A 280 -15.47 -16.65 60.65
CA GLY A 280 -15.22 -15.68 61.73
C GLY A 280 -13.78 -15.15 61.78
N GLY A 281 -13.60 -13.90 62.20
CA GLY A 281 -12.37 -13.10 62.00
C GLY A 281 -11.07 -13.56 62.68
N GLY A 282 -11.01 -14.74 63.29
CA GLY A 282 -9.88 -15.20 64.12
C GLY A 282 -8.63 -15.66 63.34
N TRP A 283 -8.76 -16.02 62.06
CA TRP A 283 -7.65 -16.56 61.26
C TRP A 283 -6.93 -15.49 60.40
N ILE A 284 -7.45 -14.27 60.37
CA ILE A 284 -7.02 -13.17 59.51
C ILE A 284 -5.54 -12.74 59.73
N PRO A 285 -5.00 -12.66 60.97
CA PRO A 285 -3.63 -12.17 61.17
C PRO A 285 -2.54 -13.09 60.60
N SER A 286 -2.73 -14.41 60.68
CA SER A 286 -1.73 -15.40 60.23
C SER A 286 -1.67 -15.52 58.70
N LEU A 287 -2.79 -15.29 58.01
CA LEU A 287 -2.82 -15.32 56.54
C LEU A 287 -2.30 -14.02 55.92
N VAL A 288 -2.47 -12.88 56.60
CA VAL A 288 -1.91 -11.58 56.20
C VAL A 288 -0.37 -11.57 56.31
N GLY A 289 0.21 -12.25 57.30
CA GLY A 289 1.66 -12.42 57.42
C GLY A 289 2.28 -13.28 56.29
N PHE A 290 1.58 -14.34 55.85
CA PHE A 290 2.05 -15.22 54.76
C PHE A 290 1.88 -14.56 53.37
N LEU A 291 0.84 -13.74 53.19
CA LEU A 291 0.63 -12.93 51.98
C LEU A 291 1.56 -11.71 51.90
N GLY A 292 2.07 -11.18 53.02
CA GLY A 292 3.01 -10.06 53.02
C GLY A 292 4.37 -10.39 52.38
N VAL A 293 4.88 -11.60 52.60
CA VAL A 293 6.17 -12.07 52.04
C VAL A 293 6.02 -12.62 50.61
N SER A 294 4.86 -13.21 50.29
CA SER A 294 4.53 -13.67 48.93
C SER A 294 4.05 -12.53 48.01
N GLY A 295 3.58 -11.42 48.59
CA GLY A 295 2.98 -10.29 47.88
C GLY A 295 3.96 -9.46 47.06
N VAL A 296 5.24 -9.38 47.46
CA VAL A 296 6.27 -8.65 46.69
C VAL A 296 6.67 -9.42 45.42
N ALA A 297 6.71 -10.76 45.48
CA ALA A 297 6.92 -11.59 44.29
C ALA A 297 5.69 -11.60 43.36
N LEU A 298 4.48 -11.66 43.93
CA LEU A 298 3.25 -11.61 43.13
C LEU A 298 3.05 -10.25 42.45
N THR A 299 3.32 -9.15 43.14
CA THR A 299 3.17 -7.79 42.56
C THR A 299 4.17 -7.50 41.46
N GLY A 300 5.42 -7.98 41.57
CA GLY A 300 6.41 -7.89 40.48
C GLY A 300 6.02 -8.68 39.22
N VAL A 301 5.50 -9.91 39.41
CA VAL A 301 4.99 -10.74 38.30
C VAL A 301 3.71 -10.16 37.70
N LEU A 302 2.79 -9.66 38.51
CA LEU A 302 1.56 -8.97 38.06
C LEU A 302 1.87 -7.68 37.32
N ALA A 303 2.84 -6.87 37.79
CA ALA A 303 3.25 -5.65 37.11
C ALA A 303 3.91 -5.95 35.76
N ARG A 304 4.77 -6.98 35.68
CA ARG A 304 5.33 -7.43 34.40
C ARG A 304 4.26 -7.99 33.48
N ALA A 305 3.33 -8.80 33.99
CA ALA A 305 2.21 -9.35 33.23
C ALA A 305 1.24 -8.27 32.73
N LYS A 306 0.99 -7.23 33.53
CA LYS A 306 0.20 -6.06 33.15
C LYS A 306 0.91 -5.27 32.05
N ASN A 307 2.19 -4.97 32.22
CA ASN A 307 2.97 -4.23 31.21
C ASN A 307 3.10 -5.01 29.90
N THR A 308 3.27 -6.34 29.95
CA THR A 308 3.27 -7.17 28.74
C THR A 308 1.88 -7.25 28.12
N ALA A 309 0.82 -7.36 28.91
CA ALA A 309 -0.55 -7.34 28.41
C ALA A 309 -0.92 -5.99 27.78
N GLU A 310 -0.55 -4.85 28.37
CA GLU A 310 -0.79 -3.52 27.82
C GLU A 310 -0.02 -3.30 26.52
N ARG A 311 1.25 -3.73 26.46
CA ARG A 311 2.05 -3.66 25.23
C ARG A 311 1.48 -4.56 24.14
N LEU A 312 1.06 -5.79 24.48
CA LEU A 312 0.42 -6.70 23.54
C LEU A 312 -0.93 -6.17 23.07
N ALA A 313 -1.75 -5.63 23.96
CA ALA A 313 -3.05 -5.05 23.62
C ALA A 313 -2.88 -3.83 22.70
N THR A 314 -1.89 -2.98 22.97
CA THR A 314 -1.57 -1.83 22.11
C THR A 314 -1.11 -2.28 20.74
N ARG A 315 -0.19 -3.26 20.67
CA ARG A 315 0.27 -3.85 19.40
C ARG A 315 -0.88 -4.50 18.63
N LEU A 316 -1.69 -5.33 19.28
CA LEU A 316 -2.86 -5.97 18.66
C LEU A 316 -3.87 -4.95 18.14
N ARG A 317 -4.10 -3.86 18.88
CA ARG A 317 -5.00 -2.79 18.43
C ARG A 317 -4.43 -2.08 17.21
N GLN A 318 -3.12 -1.81 17.20
CA GLN A 318 -2.43 -1.19 16.09
C GLN A 318 -2.42 -2.11 14.86
N ASP A 319 -2.13 -3.40 15.02
CA ASP A 319 -2.13 -4.39 13.95
C ASP A 319 -3.54 -4.57 13.36
N ALA A 320 -4.55 -4.72 14.21
CA ALA A 320 -5.94 -4.82 13.77
C ALA A 320 -6.42 -3.56 13.06
N TYR A 321 -6.01 -2.38 13.53
CA TYR A 321 -6.33 -1.12 12.86
C TYR A 321 -5.64 -1.02 11.50
N THR A 322 -4.38 -1.45 11.42
CA THR A 322 -3.59 -1.49 10.20
C THR A 322 -4.21 -2.43 9.17
N ASP A 323 -4.64 -3.61 9.59
CA ASP A 323 -5.36 -4.58 8.75
C ASP A 323 -6.67 -3.98 8.23
N LEU A 324 -7.45 -3.34 9.10
CA LEU A 324 -8.73 -2.75 8.73
C LEU A 324 -8.57 -1.66 7.67
N VAL A 325 -7.56 -0.79 7.85
CA VAL A 325 -7.24 0.26 6.88
C VAL A 325 -6.78 -0.36 5.55
N ALA A 326 -5.93 -1.39 5.59
CA ALA A 326 -5.47 -2.07 4.38
C ALA A 326 -6.61 -2.75 3.61
N VAL A 327 -7.55 -3.40 4.30
CA VAL A 327 -8.76 -3.97 3.68
C VAL A 327 -9.64 -2.86 3.08
N ALA A 328 -9.78 -1.72 3.75
CA ALA A 328 -10.60 -0.60 3.25
C ALA A 328 -9.99 0.08 2.02
N VAL A 329 -8.66 0.12 1.93
CA VAL A 329 -7.93 0.68 0.79
C VAL A 329 -7.98 -0.24 -0.43
N ALA A 330 -8.02 -1.57 -0.23
CA ALA A 330 -8.12 -2.52 -1.33
C ALA A 330 -9.44 -2.36 -2.11
N SER A 331 -9.34 -2.07 -3.40
CA SER A 331 -10.41 -2.14 -4.40
C SER A 331 -10.08 -3.31 -5.31
N VAL A 332 -10.86 -4.37 -5.27
CA VAL A 332 -10.74 -5.53 -6.16
C VAL A 332 -12.13 -5.86 -6.70
N PRO A 333 -12.24 -6.51 -7.87
CA PRO A 333 -13.54 -6.91 -8.40
C PRO A 333 -14.27 -7.84 -7.44
N ALA A 334 -15.59 -7.86 -7.52
CA ALA A 334 -16.38 -8.85 -6.80
C ALA A 334 -16.03 -10.26 -7.31
N TYR A 335 -15.70 -11.17 -6.39
CA TYR A 335 -15.44 -12.56 -6.73
C TYR A 335 -16.69 -13.18 -7.37
N PRO A 336 -16.60 -13.76 -8.58
CA PRO A 336 -17.73 -14.45 -9.21
C PRO A 336 -18.05 -15.72 -8.40
N GLY A 337 -18.96 -15.62 -7.43
CA GLY A 337 -19.36 -16.74 -6.59
C GLY A 337 -20.16 -17.78 -7.37
N ALA A 338 -20.10 -19.05 -6.96
CA ALA A 338 -20.82 -20.16 -7.60
C ALA A 338 -22.35 -20.02 -7.54
N ASP A 339 -22.88 -19.33 -6.52
CA ASP A 339 -24.32 -19.34 -6.21
C ASP A 339 -25.09 -18.13 -6.75
N GLY A 340 -24.47 -17.26 -7.56
CA GLY A 340 -25.12 -16.12 -8.24
C GLY A 340 -25.69 -15.03 -7.33
N SER A 341 -25.71 -15.21 -6.00
CA SER A 341 -26.23 -14.21 -5.06
C SER A 341 -25.20 -13.11 -4.75
N SER A 342 -25.57 -11.87 -5.00
CA SER A 342 -24.71 -10.68 -4.78
C SER A 342 -24.16 -10.57 -3.35
N ARG A 343 -24.95 -11.00 -2.34
CA ARG A 343 -24.52 -10.97 -0.94
C ARG A 343 -23.44 -12.00 -0.60
N SER A 344 -23.50 -13.21 -1.18
CA SER A 344 -22.47 -14.23 -0.94
C SER A 344 -21.15 -13.80 -1.58
N SER A 345 -21.20 -13.36 -2.83
CA SER A 345 -20.03 -12.85 -3.57
C SER A 345 -19.31 -11.73 -2.82
N ALA A 346 -20.04 -10.74 -2.29
CA ALA A 346 -19.43 -9.65 -1.52
C ALA A 346 -18.73 -10.14 -0.25
N ARG A 347 -19.31 -11.12 0.44
CA ARG A 347 -18.73 -11.70 1.66
C ARG A 347 -17.48 -12.54 1.34
N ASP A 348 -17.54 -13.34 0.29
CA ASP A 348 -16.43 -14.18 -0.15
C ASP A 348 -15.25 -13.32 -0.60
N THR A 349 -15.53 -12.25 -1.33
CA THR A 349 -14.56 -11.21 -1.71
C THR A 349 -13.91 -10.61 -0.47
N ALA A 350 -14.70 -10.15 0.50
CA ALA A 350 -14.18 -9.56 1.73
C ALA A 350 -13.28 -10.52 2.53
N ASN A 351 -13.69 -11.78 2.67
CA ASN A 351 -12.87 -12.79 3.36
C ASN A 351 -11.54 -13.03 2.65
N ARG A 352 -11.55 -13.13 1.32
CA ARG A 352 -10.33 -13.34 0.51
C ARG A 352 -9.39 -12.14 0.60
N ILE A 353 -9.91 -10.91 0.58
CA ILE A 353 -9.12 -9.70 0.80
C ILE A 353 -8.51 -9.71 2.21
N GLU A 354 -9.30 -9.99 3.25
CA GLU A 354 -8.83 -10.03 4.64
C GLU A 354 -7.69 -11.04 4.80
N ASP A 355 -7.83 -12.22 4.21
CA ASP A 355 -6.80 -13.25 4.25
C ASP A 355 -5.54 -12.86 3.46
N ALA A 356 -5.69 -12.19 2.30
CA ALA A 356 -4.56 -11.67 1.52
C ALA A 356 -3.81 -10.56 2.26
N VAL A 357 -4.54 -9.60 2.82
CA VAL A 357 -3.99 -8.48 3.59
C VAL A 357 -3.19 -8.97 4.80
N ARG A 358 -3.63 -10.07 5.45
CA ARG A 358 -2.90 -10.71 6.55
C ARG A 358 -1.60 -11.39 6.13
N GLN A 359 -1.49 -11.80 4.86
CA GLN A 359 -0.29 -12.43 4.31
C GLN A 359 0.76 -11.40 3.88
N ARG A 360 0.48 -10.09 3.99
CA ARG A 360 1.42 -9.04 3.58
C ARG A 360 2.73 -9.13 4.33
N SER A 361 3.83 -9.07 3.61
CA SER A 361 5.17 -9.02 4.17
C SER A 361 5.72 -7.60 4.05
N LEU A 362 5.40 -6.73 5.01
CA LEU A 362 6.10 -5.46 5.11
C LEU A 362 7.47 -5.69 5.75
N THR A 363 8.53 -5.53 4.97
CA THR A 363 9.88 -5.35 5.52
C THR A 363 9.95 -3.93 6.08
N THR A 364 9.42 -3.72 7.29
CA THR A 364 9.61 -2.44 7.98
C THR A 364 11.11 -2.24 8.21
N SER A 365 11.66 -1.10 7.80
CA SER A 365 12.96 -0.65 8.30
C SER A 365 12.83 -0.55 9.82
N THR A 366 13.54 -1.41 10.56
CA THR A 366 13.57 -1.36 12.02
C THR A 366 14.14 0.00 12.39
N PRO A 367 13.38 0.90 13.06
CA PRO A 367 13.98 2.14 13.54
C PRO A 367 15.14 1.77 14.47
N PRO A 368 16.30 2.46 14.40
CA PRO A 368 17.35 2.25 15.37
C PRO A 368 16.78 2.49 16.77
N PRO A 369 17.18 1.70 17.78
CA PRO A 369 16.73 1.93 19.14
C PRO A 369 17.06 3.37 19.54
N ASP A 370 16.08 4.06 20.14
CA ASP A 370 16.24 5.41 20.66
C ASP A 370 17.53 5.45 21.51
N ALA A 371 18.48 6.29 21.11
CA ALA A 371 19.78 6.47 21.78
C ALA A 371 19.67 7.37 23.01
#